data_AF-A0A4Y6IE86-F1
#
_entry.id   AF-A0A4Y6IE86-F1
#
_cell.length_a   1.000
_cell.length_b   1.000
_cell.length_c   1.000
_cell.angle_alpha   90.00
_cell.angle_beta   90.00
_cell.angle_gamma   90.00
#
_symmetry.space_group_name_H-M   'P 1'
#
loop_
_entity.id
_entity.type
_entity.pdbx_description
1 polymer ?
#
loop_
_entity_poly.entity_id
_entity_poly.type
_entity_poly.pdbx_seq_one_letter_code
_entity_poly.pdbx_strand_id
1 'polypeptide(L)'
;MKIIKHKKIWDKSPHSAFTDLCRYQGQFYCVFRSAIAHVSDTAELVILVSSDGNKWHKFAEVSEPECDLRDGKWLIFNNTLYLNAAAVDRRPQCDADKRLQSLSWTVTSQGVSAPRVIVSDNYWLWKCAANAAQNLIVGGAYRGGPEGDIRLYTSLDGDTFTCAMAPLNNQGYVNEAAPLFVEDDLYVLLRRDPAYDDRGSALLGCAPAPYLDWQWLELTCRVGGPTLFSWHDKLLAIVRLYNDNTRTSLIEIDKVTGQVTECLTMPSGGDTSYAGVVLENDCLSLSYYSSHEGHSCIYFAKISLS
;
A
#
# COMPACT_ATOMS: atom_id res chain seq x y z
N MET A 1 0.83 -18.26 -14.91
CA MET A 1 0.31 -17.68 -13.64
C MET A 1 -0.59 -18.64 -12.87
N LYS A 2 -0.14 -19.13 -11.70
CA LYS A 2 -0.91 -20.04 -10.82
C LYS A 2 -0.53 -19.89 -9.35
N ILE A 3 -1.50 -20.07 -8.44
CA ILE A 3 -1.23 -20.15 -7.00
C ILE A 3 -0.53 -21.47 -6.70
N ILE A 4 0.67 -21.41 -6.12
CA ILE A 4 1.46 -22.59 -5.72
C ILE A 4 1.50 -22.77 -4.20
N LYS A 5 1.05 -21.77 -3.45
CA LYS A 5 0.90 -21.83 -1.99
C LYS A 5 -0.14 -20.81 -1.53
N HIS A 6 -0.95 -21.18 -0.57
CA HIS A 6 -1.90 -20.29 0.12
C HIS A 6 -2.03 -20.75 1.57
N LYS A 7 -1.98 -19.79 2.50
CA LYS A 7 -2.06 -20.07 3.94
C LYS A 7 -2.60 -18.86 4.68
N LYS A 8 -3.55 -19.08 5.59
CA LYS A 8 -3.88 -18.09 6.62
C LYS A 8 -2.74 -17.97 7.63
N ILE A 9 -2.26 -16.76 7.86
CA ILE A 9 -1.13 -16.48 8.77
C ILE A 9 -1.56 -15.72 10.03
N TRP A 10 -2.77 -15.16 10.06
CA TRP A 10 -3.33 -14.49 11.24
C TRP A 10 -4.86 -14.39 11.22
N ASP A 11 -5.49 -14.59 12.38
CA ASP A 11 -6.94 -14.52 12.63
C ASP A 11 -7.30 -14.15 14.09
N LYS A 12 -6.39 -13.51 14.82
CA LYS A 12 -6.57 -13.30 16.27
C LYS A 12 -7.40 -12.06 16.63
N SER A 13 -7.60 -11.14 15.69
CA SER A 13 -8.28 -9.87 15.93
C SER A 13 -9.62 -9.83 15.18
N PRO A 14 -10.66 -9.17 15.71
CA PRO A 14 -11.96 -9.06 15.02
C PRO A 14 -11.84 -8.48 13.60
N HIS A 15 -10.90 -7.55 13.41
CA HIS A 15 -10.54 -7.02 12.09
C HIS A 15 -9.01 -6.94 11.94
N SER A 16 -8.46 -7.78 11.05
CA SER A 16 -7.06 -7.72 10.62
C SER A 16 -6.99 -7.34 9.14
N ALA A 17 -6.35 -6.23 8.77
CA ALA A 17 -6.40 -5.71 7.39
C ALA A 17 -5.21 -4.83 6.99
N PHE A 18 -5.22 -4.35 5.74
CA PHE A 18 -4.26 -3.38 5.19
C PHE A 18 -2.82 -3.86 5.29
N THR A 19 -2.52 -4.94 4.57
CA THR A 19 -1.21 -5.59 4.68
C THR A 19 -0.14 -4.88 3.85
N ASP A 20 1.11 -5.10 4.21
CA ASP A 20 2.24 -4.98 3.29
C ASP A 20 3.29 -6.07 3.58
N LEU A 21 4.16 -6.34 2.62
CA LEU A 21 5.14 -7.42 2.65
C LEU A 21 6.43 -6.94 2.00
N CYS A 22 7.55 -7.16 2.68
CA CYS A 22 8.87 -6.97 2.08
C CYS A 22 9.81 -8.12 2.44
N ARG A 23 10.93 -8.20 1.71
CA ARG A 23 12.07 -9.07 2.03
C ARG A 23 13.22 -8.19 2.52
N TYR A 24 13.62 -8.35 3.77
CA TYR A 24 14.70 -7.58 4.37
C TYR A 24 15.62 -8.52 5.16
N GLN A 25 16.93 -8.41 4.93
CA GLN A 25 17.95 -9.26 5.57
C GLN A 25 17.61 -10.76 5.57
N GLY A 26 17.12 -11.27 4.43
CA GLY A 26 16.78 -12.69 4.27
C GLY A 26 15.52 -13.16 4.99
N GLN A 27 14.68 -12.24 5.48
CA GLN A 27 13.41 -12.55 6.13
C GLN A 27 12.25 -11.82 5.45
N PHE A 28 11.08 -12.46 5.41
CA PHE A 28 9.82 -11.79 5.12
C PHE A 28 9.40 -10.99 6.35
N TYR A 29 8.98 -9.75 6.12
CA TYR A 29 8.30 -8.92 7.09
C TYR A 29 6.89 -8.64 6.55
N CYS A 30 5.87 -9.04 7.29
CA CYS A 30 4.48 -8.74 7.00
C CYS A 30 3.96 -7.79 8.07
N VAL A 31 3.40 -6.66 7.67
CA VAL A 31 2.69 -5.75 8.57
C VAL A 31 1.20 -5.77 8.23
N PHE A 32 0.36 -5.55 9.23
CA PHE A 32 -1.07 -5.32 9.05
C PHE A 32 -1.65 -4.57 10.24
N ARG A 33 -2.79 -3.90 10.03
CA ARG A 33 -3.59 -3.29 11.07
C ARG A 33 -4.38 -4.36 11.82
N SER A 34 -4.38 -4.28 13.15
CA SER A 34 -5.19 -5.07 14.07
C SER A 34 -6.16 -4.14 14.83
N ALA A 35 -7.46 -4.42 14.74
CA ALA A 35 -8.48 -3.61 15.38
C ALA A 35 -9.76 -4.39 15.68
N ILE A 36 -10.74 -3.71 16.29
CA ILE A 36 -12.06 -4.25 16.57
C ILE A 36 -13.00 -4.18 15.35
N ALA A 37 -12.75 -3.28 14.40
CA ALA A 37 -13.59 -3.09 13.21
C ALA A 37 -12.81 -2.43 12.06
N HIS A 38 -13.45 -2.31 10.88
CA HIS A 38 -12.86 -1.65 9.70
C HIS A 38 -12.47 -0.19 9.99
N VAL A 39 -13.23 0.50 10.84
CA VAL A 39 -12.89 1.81 11.43
C VAL A 39 -12.98 1.66 12.94
N SER A 40 -11.99 2.18 13.66
CA SER A 40 -11.94 2.10 15.12
C SER A 40 -11.29 3.36 15.67
N ASP A 41 -11.58 3.72 16.92
CA ASP A 41 -10.95 4.88 17.58
C ASP A 41 -9.46 4.65 17.82
N THR A 42 -9.09 3.40 18.12
CA THR A 42 -7.71 2.95 18.25
C THR A 42 -7.47 1.68 17.46
N ALA A 43 -6.25 1.55 16.94
CA ALA A 43 -5.77 0.34 16.27
C ALA A 43 -4.25 0.29 16.30
N GLU A 44 -3.72 -0.92 16.16
CA GLU A 44 -2.30 -1.20 16.23
C GLU A 44 -1.81 -1.78 14.90
N LEU A 45 -0.50 -1.67 14.65
CA LEU A 45 0.16 -2.40 13.58
C LEU A 45 0.86 -3.61 14.16
N VAL A 46 0.53 -4.80 13.67
CA VAL A 46 1.21 -6.04 14.04
C VAL A 46 2.22 -6.37 12.95
N ILE A 47 3.45 -6.68 13.37
CA ILE A 47 4.53 -7.11 12.50
C ILE A 47 4.79 -8.60 12.72
N LEU A 48 4.64 -9.39 11.66
CA LEU A 48 5.04 -10.79 11.62
C LEU A 48 6.30 -10.95 10.78
N VAL A 49 7.15 -11.91 11.16
CA VAL A 49 8.32 -12.27 10.38
C VAL A 49 8.38 -13.77 10.09
N SER A 50 8.99 -14.10 8.96
CA SER A 50 9.18 -15.48 8.53
C SER A 50 10.41 -15.63 7.63
N SER A 51 11.23 -16.65 7.86
CA SER A 51 12.36 -16.94 6.96
C SER A 51 11.90 -17.58 5.64
N ASP A 52 10.82 -18.36 5.67
CA ASP A 52 10.39 -19.26 4.58
C ASP A 52 8.93 -19.07 4.11
N GLY A 53 8.18 -18.20 4.78
CA GLY A 53 6.75 -17.98 4.58
C GLY A 53 5.87 -19.15 5.04
N ASN A 54 6.41 -20.17 5.73
CA ASN A 54 5.65 -21.28 6.31
C ASN A 54 5.33 -21.02 7.77
N LYS A 55 6.35 -20.66 8.57
CA LYS A 55 6.23 -20.39 10.00
C LYS A 55 6.38 -18.90 10.23
N TRP A 56 5.35 -18.31 10.84
CA TRP A 56 5.29 -16.89 11.14
C TRP A 56 5.28 -16.69 12.64
N HIS A 57 5.99 -15.68 13.11
CA HIS A 57 5.98 -15.27 14.52
C HIS A 57 5.81 -13.76 14.63
N LYS A 58 5.15 -13.31 15.70
CA LYS A 58 5.00 -11.89 15.99
C LYS A 58 6.35 -11.33 16.40
N PHE A 59 6.82 -10.35 15.64
CA PHE A 59 8.06 -9.62 15.90
C PHE A 59 7.82 -8.43 16.81
N ALA A 60 6.83 -7.60 16.48
CA ALA A 60 6.47 -6.42 17.24
C ALA A 60 4.99 -6.06 17.05
N GLU A 61 4.52 -5.17 17.90
CA GLU A 61 3.21 -4.53 17.86
C GLU A 61 3.45 -3.04 18.10
N VAL A 62 2.97 -2.19 17.21
CA VAL A 62 3.18 -0.74 17.23
C VAL A 62 1.84 -0.08 17.48
N SER A 63 1.80 0.83 18.45
CA SER A 63 0.61 1.55 18.88
C SER A 63 0.96 3.01 19.12
N GLU A 64 0.06 3.93 18.79
CA GLU A 64 0.16 5.33 19.19
C GLU A 64 -1.02 5.68 20.11
N PRO A 65 -0.81 6.48 21.18
CA PRO A 65 -1.87 6.83 22.11
C PRO A 65 -3.09 7.43 21.39
N GLU A 66 -4.26 6.84 21.64
CA GLU A 66 -5.56 7.36 21.19
C GLU A 66 -5.72 7.52 19.67
N CYS A 67 -4.90 6.80 18.89
CA CYS A 67 -4.89 6.86 17.43
C CYS A 67 -5.28 5.52 16.79
N ASP A 68 -6.01 5.62 15.68
CA ASP A 68 -6.21 4.54 14.72
C ASP A 68 -5.00 4.47 13.79
N LEU A 69 -4.05 3.58 14.06
CA LEU A 69 -2.96 3.32 13.12
C LEU A 69 -3.47 2.56 11.90
N ARG A 70 -3.15 3.06 10.70
CA ARG A 70 -3.68 2.53 9.44
C ARG A 70 -2.62 2.37 8.36
N ASP A 71 -2.84 1.33 7.56
CA ASP A 71 -2.05 1.00 6.37
C ASP A 71 -0.54 1.08 6.62
N GLY A 72 -0.03 0.14 7.41
CA GLY A 72 1.41 -0.05 7.57
C GLY A 72 2.06 -0.46 6.25
N LYS A 73 3.11 0.24 5.83
CA LYS A 73 3.74 0.10 4.51
C LYS A 73 5.24 0.05 4.64
N TRP A 74 5.85 -0.92 4.00
CA TRP A 74 7.29 -1.11 4.06
C TRP A 74 7.99 -0.24 3.03
N LEU A 75 9.13 0.32 3.44
CA LEU A 75 10.08 0.97 2.57
C LEU A 75 11.48 0.50 2.96
N ILE A 76 12.23 0.01 2.00
CA ILE A 76 13.65 -0.32 2.18
C ILE A 76 14.45 0.73 1.41
N PHE A 77 15.32 1.44 2.12
CA PHE A 77 16.17 2.47 1.53
C PHE A 77 17.50 2.53 2.26
N ASN A 78 18.61 2.55 1.52
CA ASN A 78 19.98 2.58 2.08
C ASN A 78 20.21 1.56 3.22
N ASN A 79 19.73 0.33 3.02
CA ASN A 79 19.78 -0.79 3.97
C ASN A 79 19.03 -0.55 5.30
N THR A 80 18.19 0.47 5.38
CA THR A 80 17.27 0.72 6.49
C THR A 80 15.88 0.23 6.14
N LEU A 81 15.21 -0.44 7.08
CA LEU A 81 13.81 -0.82 6.96
C LEU A 81 12.95 0.22 7.67
N TYR A 82 12.10 0.90 6.90
CA TYR A 82 11.13 1.86 7.41
C TYR A 82 9.73 1.24 7.37
N LEU A 83 8.97 1.49 8.42
CA LEU A 83 7.53 1.28 8.46
C LEU A 83 6.86 2.64 8.38
N ASN A 84 6.02 2.88 7.38
CA ASN A 84 5.22 4.09 7.25
C ASN A 84 3.74 3.75 7.50
N ALA A 85 3.00 4.64 8.16
CA ALA A 85 1.57 4.46 8.39
C ALA A 85 0.87 5.80 8.65
N ALA A 86 -0.46 5.84 8.55
CA ALA A 86 -1.21 6.94 9.11
C ALA A 86 -1.56 6.69 10.58
N ALA A 87 -1.54 7.74 11.38
CA ALA A 87 -2.20 7.83 12.68
C ALA A 87 -3.40 8.77 12.54
N VAL A 88 -4.60 8.28 12.87
CA VAL A 88 -5.83 9.07 12.79
C VAL A 88 -6.42 9.24 14.19
N ASP A 89 -6.49 10.47 14.66
CA ASP A 89 -7.23 10.82 15.87
C ASP A 89 -8.71 10.99 15.54
N ARG A 90 -9.54 10.11 16.08
CA ARG A 90 -10.99 10.11 15.80
C ARG A 90 -11.81 10.85 16.84
N ARG A 91 -11.19 11.29 17.94
CA ARG A 91 -11.90 11.91 19.05
C ARG A 91 -12.54 13.24 18.62
N PRO A 92 -13.73 13.60 19.12
CA PRO A 92 -14.40 14.85 18.76
C PRO A 92 -13.57 16.12 19.08
N GLN A 93 -12.75 16.05 20.13
CA GLN A 93 -11.93 17.16 20.63
C GLN A 93 -10.53 17.25 20.00
N CYS A 94 -10.21 16.42 19.00
CA CYS A 94 -8.90 16.48 18.35
C CYS A 94 -8.70 17.80 17.61
N ASP A 95 -7.45 18.24 17.50
CA ASP A 95 -7.09 19.34 16.61
C ASP A 95 -7.40 18.94 15.16
N ALA A 96 -8.37 19.61 14.54
CA ALA A 96 -8.82 19.29 13.18
C ALA A 96 -7.68 19.45 12.16
N ASP A 97 -6.72 20.33 12.43
CA ASP A 97 -5.58 20.57 11.55
C ASP A 97 -4.51 19.47 11.66
N LYS A 98 -4.59 18.61 12.68
CA LYS A 98 -3.64 17.51 12.95
C LYS A 98 -4.31 16.16 13.11
N ARG A 99 -5.54 16.03 12.62
CA ARG A 99 -6.37 14.83 12.81
C ARG A 99 -5.72 13.58 12.21
N LEU A 100 -5.04 13.75 11.08
CA LEU A 100 -4.28 12.69 10.44
C LEU A 100 -2.82 13.11 10.34
N GLN A 101 -1.92 12.21 10.76
CA GLN A 101 -0.49 12.36 10.56
C GLN A 101 0.06 11.11 9.87
N SER A 102 0.97 11.27 8.92
CA SER A 102 1.77 10.14 8.45
C SER A 102 3.01 10.03 9.32
N LEU A 103 3.21 8.84 9.87
CA LEU A 103 4.30 8.50 10.76
C LEU A 103 5.25 7.51 10.11
N SER A 104 6.53 7.59 10.46
CA SER A 104 7.54 6.61 10.10
C SER A 104 8.29 6.10 11.32
N TRP A 105 8.59 4.82 11.31
CA TRP A 105 9.46 4.14 12.28
C TRP A 105 10.60 3.44 11.54
N THR A 106 11.76 3.35 12.17
CA THR A 106 12.82 2.45 11.72
C THR A 106 12.69 1.12 12.45
N VAL A 107 12.85 0.02 11.71
CA VAL A 107 12.79 -1.35 12.23
C VAL A 107 14.16 -2.00 12.13
N THR A 108 14.66 -2.51 13.25
CA THR A 108 15.94 -3.23 13.35
C THR A 108 15.73 -4.57 14.05
N SER A 109 16.78 -5.39 14.16
CA SER A 109 16.71 -6.62 14.96
C SER A 109 16.41 -6.38 16.46
N GLN A 110 16.62 -5.15 16.94
CA GLN A 110 16.43 -4.76 18.34
C GLN A 110 15.00 -4.28 18.62
N GLY A 111 14.20 -3.99 17.59
CA GLY A 111 12.82 -3.54 17.73
C GLY A 111 12.44 -2.44 16.75
N VAL A 112 11.47 -1.62 17.16
CA VAL A 112 10.92 -0.50 16.40
C VAL A 112 11.29 0.80 17.12
N SER A 113 11.71 1.83 16.39
CA SER A 113 12.06 3.15 16.96
C SER A 113 10.83 3.88 17.54
N ALA A 114 11.02 5.12 18.02
CA ALA A 114 9.91 6.07 18.15
C ALA A 114 9.43 6.53 16.75
N PRO A 115 8.16 6.95 16.59
CA PRO A 115 7.67 7.52 15.34
C PRO A 115 8.28 8.89 15.05
N ARG A 116 8.25 9.28 13.77
CA ARG A 116 8.42 10.67 13.33
C ARG A 116 7.33 11.03 12.32
N VAL A 117 6.85 12.26 12.36
CA VAL A 117 5.94 12.80 11.33
C VAL A 117 6.75 13.07 10.07
N ILE A 118 6.31 12.55 8.93
CA ILE A 118 7.10 12.58 7.69
C ILE A 118 6.55 13.51 6.60
N VAL A 119 5.26 13.84 6.62
CA VAL A 119 4.64 14.77 5.64
C VAL A 119 3.75 15.78 6.38
N SER A 120 3.19 16.73 5.63
CA SER A 120 2.28 17.74 6.18
C SER A 120 1.08 17.10 6.88
N ASP A 121 0.60 17.75 7.94
CA ASP A 121 -0.60 17.31 8.64
C ASP A 121 -1.80 17.19 7.68
N ASN A 122 -2.70 16.26 7.98
CA ASN A 122 -3.87 15.87 7.19
C ASN A 122 -3.57 15.26 5.81
N TYR A 123 -2.31 14.95 5.48
CA TYR A 123 -1.94 14.15 4.32
C TYR A 123 -1.47 12.75 4.72
N TRP A 124 -2.06 11.76 4.08
CA TRP A 124 -1.74 10.34 4.26
C TRP A 124 -0.79 9.86 3.17
N LEU A 125 0.50 9.78 3.49
CA LEU A 125 1.51 9.13 2.65
C LEU A 125 1.23 7.63 2.61
N TRP A 126 0.59 7.16 1.54
CA TRP A 126 -0.01 5.82 1.54
C TRP A 126 0.93 4.71 1.08
N LYS A 127 1.82 4.93 0.11
CA LYS A 127 2.90 3.99 -0.25
C LYS A 127 4.04 4.75 -0.91
N CYS A 128 5.26 4.25 -0.72
CA CYS A 128 6.46 4.81 -1.29
C CYS A 128 7.17 3.78 -2.18
N ALA A 129 7.92 4.29 -3.16
CA ALA A 129 8.90 3.53 -3.93
C ALA A 129 10.27 4.17 -3.78
N ALA A 130 11.32 3.35 -3.74
CA ALA A 130 12.71 3.79 -3.71
C ALA A 130 13.37 3.52 -5.05
N ASN A 131 14.15 4.49 -5.53
CA ASN A 131 15.11 4.35 -6.60
C ASN A 131 16.52 4.47 -5.99
N ALA A 132 17.17 3.33 -5.79
CA ALA A 132 18.50 3.28 -5.19
C ALA A 132 19.58 3.94 -6.07
N ALA A 133 19.45 3.86 -7.40
CA ALA A 133 20.42 4.45 -8.33
C ALA A 133 20.41 5.98 -8.29
N GLN A 134 19.23 6.56 -8.06
CA GLN A 134 19.05 8.01 -7.94
C GLN A 134 19.11 8.52 -6.48
N ASN A 135 19.28 7.63 -5.50
CA ASN A 135 19.14 7.93 -4.07
C ASN A 135 17.86 8.74 -3.76
N LEU A 136 16.74 8.28 -4.31
CA LEU A 136 15.46 8.98 -4.27
C LEU A 136 14.35 8.06 -3.78
N ILE A 137 13.48 8.58 -2.92
CA ILE A 137 12.21 7.98 -2.55
C ILE A 137 11.10 8.89 -3.07
N VAL A 138 10.03 8.28 -3.59
CA VAL A 138 8.81 8.98 -4.01
C VAL A 138 7.59 8.33 -3.38
N GLY A 139 6.63 9.13 -2.93
CA GLY A 139 5.34 8.64 -2.47
C GLY A 139 4.22 9.65 -2.70
N GLY A 140 3.01 9.11 -2.90
CA GLY A 140 1.79 9.90 -3.00
C GLY A 140 1.14 10.06 -1.62
N ALA A 141 0.93 11.30 -1.19
CA ALA A 141 0.20 11.58 0.04
C ALA A 141 -1.12 12.26 -0.28
N TYR A 142 -2.23 11.70 0.19
CA TYR A 142 -3.56 12.21 -0.14
C TYR A 142 -4.27 12.83 1.05
N ARG A 143 -5.15 13.79 0.77
CA ARG A 143 -6.11 14.32 1.72
C ARG A 143 -7.50 13.80 1.37
N GLY A 144 -8.16 13.15 2.34
CA GLY A 144 -9.50 12.62 2.15
C GLY A 144 -10.58 13.70 2.01
N GLY A 145 -11.69 13.38 1.34
CA GLY A 145 -12.87 14.26 1.23
C GLY A 145 -13.18 14.69 -0.20
N PRO A 146 -14.29 15.43 -0.40
CA PRO A 146 -14.77 15.85 -1.73
C PRO A 146 -13.80 16.82 -2.43
N GLU A 147 -13.09 17.64 -1.67
CA GLU A 147 -12.03 18.54 -2.15
C GLU A 147 -10.63 17.93 -1.93
N GLY A 148 -10.57 16.60 -1.89
CA GLY A 148 -9.35 15.83 -1.72
C GLY A 148 -8.43 15.94 -2.92
N ASP A 149 -7.13 15.98 -2.66
CA ASP A 149 -6.08 15.93 -3.64
C ASP A 149 -5.02 14.91 -3.21
N ILE A 150 -4.20 14.49 -4.16
CA ILE A 150 -2.95 13.80 -3.88
C ILE A 150 -1.79 14.71 -4.23
N ARG A 151 -0.75 14.69 -3.40
CA ARG A 151 0.52 15.41 -3.58
C ARG A 151 1.66 14.42 -3.75
N LEU A 152 2.66 14.79 -4.53
CA LEU A 152 3.89 14.02 -4.66
C LEU A 152 4.89 14.49 -3.61
N TYR A 153 5.37 13.56 -2.80
CA TYR A 153 6.44 13.79 -1.84
C TYR A 153 7.70 13.02 -2.25
N THR A 154 8.85 13.64 -2.03
CA THR A 154 10.16 13.04 -2.27
C THR A 154 11.01 13.05 -1.02
N SER A 155 11.93 12.08 -0.90
CA SER A 155 12.94 12.05 0.15
C SER A 155 14.27 11.53 -0.38
N LEU A 156 15.37 12.02 0.18
CA LEU A 156 16.73 11.59 -0.13
C LEU A 156 17.38 10.78 0.99
N ASP A 157 16.71 10.68 2.15
CA ASP A 157 17.21 10.07 3.37
C ASP A 157 16.24 9.06 4.02
N GLY A 158 14.96 9.05 3.61
CA GLY A 158 13.90 8.23 4.19
C GLY A 158 13.34 8.78 5.51
N ASP A 159 13.90 9.87 6.03
CA ASP A 159 13.53 10.47 7.30
C ASP A 159 12.71 11.75 7.12
N THR A 160 13.06 12.55 6.10
CA THR A 160 12.39 13.82 5.78
C THR A 160 11.81 13.74 4.38
N PHE A 161 10.50 13.97 4.24
CA PHE A 161 9.86 14.08 2.93
C PHE A 161 9.49 15.54 2.63
N THR A 162 9.82 15.97 1.42
CA THR A 162 9.50 17.30 0.90
C THR A 162 8.40 17.19 -0.15
N CYS A 163 7.41 18.09 -0.09
CA CYS A 163 6.37 18.15 -1.10
C CYS A 163 6.97 18.66 -2.42
N ALA A 164 7.07 17.78 -3.42
CA ALA A 164 7.61 18.10 -4.73
C ALA A 164 6.54 18.63 -5.70
N MET A 165 5.28 18.22 -5.52
CA MET A 165 4.17 18.63 -6.39
C MET A 165 2.84 18.64 -5.62
N ALA A 166 2.08 19.72 -5.75
CA ALA A 166 0.77 19.87 -5.14
C ALA A 166 -0.19 20.70 -6.03
N PRO A 167 -1.27 20.10 -6.56
CA PRO A 167 -1.59 18.68 -6.55
C PRO A 167 -0.75 17.89 -7.58
N LEU A 168 -0.48 16.62 -7.29
CA LEU A 168 -0.12 15.61 -8.30
C LEU A 168 -1.35 15.24 -9.13
N ASN A 169 -2.51 15.08 -8.48
CA ASN A 169 -3.80 14.87 -9.15
C ASN A 169 -4.96 15.28 -8.22
N ASN A 170 -6.06 15.74 -8.80
CA ASN A 170 -7.32 16.09 -8.11
C ASN A 170 -8.55 15.81 -8.99
N GLN A 171 -8.43 14.90 -9.97
CA GLN A 171 -9.48 14.56 -10.91
C GLN A 171 -10.45 13.56 -10.28
N GLY A 172 -11.42 14.06 -9.52
CA GLY A 172 -12.33 13.25 -8.71
C GLY A 172 -11.69 12.87 -7.37
N TYR A 173 -12.30 11.92 -6.66
CA TYR A 173 -11.78 11.55 -5.34
C TYR A 173 -10.63 10.54 -5.44
N VAL A 174 -9.45 11.07 -5.75
CA VAL A 174 -8.19 10.33 -5.79
C VAL A 174 -7.61 10.17 -4.38
N ASN A 175 -7.01 9.01 -4.11
CA ASN A 175 -6.45 8.73 -2.77
C ASN A 175 -5.22 7.81 -2.80
N GLU A 176 -5.41 6.49 -2.76
CA GLU A 176 -4.34 5.51 -2.59
C GLU A 176 -3.49 5.40 -3.86
N ALA A 177 -2.18 5.57 -3.72
CA ALA A 177 -1.24 5.58 -4.83
C ALA A 177 -0.13 4.54 -4.67
N ALA A 178 0.07 3.69 -5.68
CA ALA A 178 1.15 2.73 -5.74
C ALA A 178 2.22 3.19 -6.75
N PRO A 179 3.28 3.89 -6.30
CA PRO A 179 4.39 4.25 -7.16
C PRO A 179 5.26 3.05 -7.52
N LEU A 180 5.86 3.06 -8.72
CA LEU A 180 6.84 2.09 -9.21
C LEU A 180 7.81 2.76 -10.17
N PHE A 181 9.11 2.63 -9.92
CA PHE A 181 10.12 2.96 -10.91
C PHE A 181 10.27 1.83 -11.91
N VAL A 182 10.21 2.15 -13.20
CA VAL A 182 10.50 1.22 -14.31
C VAL A 182 11.48 1.93 -15.23
N GLU A 183 12.72 1.44 -15.27
CA GLU A 183 13.82 2.14 -15.94
C GLU A 183 13.96 3.58 -15.39
N ASP A 184 13.89 4.60 -16.24
CA ASP A 184 13.98 6.01 -15.85
C ASP A 184 12.62 6.64 -15.53
N ASP A 185 11.52 5.93 -15.81
CA ASP A 185 10.15 6.41 -15.64
C ASP A 185 9.60 6.07 -14.24
N LEU A 186 8.76 6.96 -13.73
CA LEU A 186 7.95 6.71 -12.54
C LEU A 186 6.49 6.50 -12.96
N TYR A 187 5.98 5.32 -12.66
CA TYR A 187 4.56 5.00 -12.79
C TYR A 187 3.85 5.13 -11.45
N VAL A 188 2.59 5.58 -11.46
CA VAL A 188 1.72 5.61 -10.28
C VAL A 188 0.36 5.02 -10.65
N LEU A 189 0.03 3.87 -10.05
CA LEU A 189 -1.35 3.37 -10.08
C LEU A 189 -2.14 4.05 -8.97
N LEU A 190 -3.07 4.91 -9.36
CA LEU A 190 -3.85 5.78 -8.50
C LEU A 190 -5.30 5.31 -8.40
N ARG A 191 -5.75 5.02 -7.19
CA ARG A 191 -7.15 4.78 -6.90
C ARG A 191 -7.94 6.08 -7.02
N ARG A 192 -9.09 5.98 -7.68
CA ARG A 192 -10.14 6.99 -7.73
C ARG A 192 -11.44 6.37 -7.25
N ASP A 193 -12.06 6.96 -6.24
CA ASP A 193 -13.23 6.40 -5.57
C ASP A 193 -14.51 7.18 -5.91
N PRO A 194 -15.59 6.54 -6.37
CA PRO A 194 -16.82 7.22 -6.76
C PRO A 194 -17.69 7.61 -5.55
N ALA A 195 -17.08 8.00 -4.43
CA ALA A 195 -17.80 8.35 -3.20
C ALA A 195 -18.49 9.72 -3.28
N TYR A 196 -17.97 10.62 -4.12
CA TYR A 196 -18.43 12.01 -4.24
C TYR A 196 -18.84 12.39 -5.67
N ASP A 197 -18.47 11.60 -6.68
CA ASP A 197 -18.86 11.76 -8.08
C ASP A 197 -18.93 10.41 -8.81
N ASP A 198 -19.21 10.41 -10.11
CA ASP A 198 -19.33 9.22 -10.95
C ASP A 198 -17.99 8.67 -11.46
N ARG A 199 -16.88 9.36 -11.19
CA ARG A 199 -15.55 8.97 -11.65
C ARG A 199 -14.99 7.88 -10.74
N GLY A 200 -15.16 6.62 -11.15
CA GLY A 200 -14.70 5.46 -10.39
C GLY A 200 -13.49 4.73 -10.99
N SER A 201 -13.15 4.97 -12.26
CA SER A 201 -12.04 4.26 -12.90
C SER A 201 -10.70 4.70 -12.33
N ALA A 202 -9.80 3.75 -12.09
CA ALA A 202 -8.45 4.05 -11.63
C ALA A 202 -7.64 4.80 -12.70
N LEU A 203 -6.56 5.46 -12.28
CA LEU A 203 -5.66 6.17 -13.19
C LEU A 203 -4.26 5.55 -13.14
N LEU A 204 -3.59 5.47 -14.29
CA LEU A 204 -2.16 5.18 -14.38
C LEU A 204 -1.45 6.48 -14.78
N GLY A 205 -0.67 7.03 -13.85
CA GLY A 205 0.22 8.15 -14.12
C GLY A 205 1.58 7.64 -14.58
N CYS A 206 2.21 8.35 -15.50
CA CYS A 206 3.61 8.15 -15.88
C CYS A 206 4.30 9.51 -16.00
N ALA A 207 5.52 9.60 -15.48
CA ALA A 207 6.39 10.74 -15.71
C ALA A 207 7.84 10.25 -15.91
N PRO A 208 8.54 10.71 -16.95
CA PRO A 208 9.99 10.50 -17.04
C PRO A 208 10.71 11.37 -16.01
N ALA A 209 11.95 11.02 -15.66
CA ALA A 209 12.81 11.89 -14.85
C ALA A 209 12.88 13.31 -15.49
N PRO A 210 12.78 14.41 -14.69
CA PRO A 210 12.80 14.49 -13.23
C PRO A 210 11.43 14.43 -12.53
N TYR A 211 10.44 13.75 -13.13
CA TYR A 211 9.12 13.44 -12.53
C TYR A 211 8.20 14.66 -12.33
N LEU A 212 8.34 15.65 -13.21
CA LEU A 212 7.58 16.91 -13.14
C LEU A 212 6.46 16.99 -14.18
N ASP A 213 6.54 16.21 -15.27
CA ASP A 213 5.56 16.24 -16.36
C ASP A 213 4.81 14.90 -16.41
N TRP A 214 3.54 14.91 -16.00
CA TRP A 214 2.73 13.70 -15.79
C TRP A 214 1.71 13.52 -16.88
N GLN A 215 1.72 12.33 -17.46
CA GLN A 215 0.65 11.84 -18.33
C GLN A 215 -0.24 10.89 -17.53
N TRP A 216 -1.55 11.08 -17.63
CA TRP A 216 -2.53 10.26 -16.93
C TRP A 216 -3.39 9.49 -17.93
N LEU A 217 -3.44 8.18 -17.76
CA LEU A 217 -4.27 7.27 -18.51
C LEU A 217 -5.39 6.74 -17.61
N GLU A 218 -6.63 6.92 -18.03
CA GLU A 218 -7.78 6.31 -17.34
C GLU A 218 -7.85 4.82 -17.67
N LEU A 219 -7.95 3.98 -16.63
CA LEU A 219 -8.06 2.54 -16.78
C LEU A 219 -9.51 2.10 -17.04
N THR A 220 -9.70 0.89 -17.54
CA THR A 220 -11.03 0.36 -17.87
C THR A 220 -11.88 -0.03 -16.66
N CYS A 221 -11.36 0.08 -15.43
CA CYS A 221 -12.09 -0.29 -14.22
C CYS A 221 -11.63 0.44 -12.96
N ARG A 222 -12.47 0.39 -11.92
CA ARG A 222 -12.13 0.77 -10.55
C ARG A 222 -11.19 -0.28 -9.93
N VAL A 223 -10.18 0.19 -9.19
CA VAL A 223 -9.31 -0.67 -8.38
C VAL A 223 -9.19 -0.12 -6.96
N GLY A 224 -8.92 -0.98 -5.98
CA GLY A 224 -8.70 -0.58 -4.58
C GLY A 224 -7.46 -1.22 -3.97
N GLY A 225 -6.82 -0.56 -3.01
CA GLY A 225 -5.63 -1.05 -2.33
C GLY A 225 -4.51 -1.53 -3.28
N PRO A 226 -4.14 -0.76 -4.32
CA PRO A 226 -3.22 -1.24 -5.35
C PRO A 226 -1.80 -1.47 -4.81
N THR A 227 -1.12 -2.47 -5.37
CA THR A 227 0.34 -2.55 -5.34
C THR A 227 0.84 -2.90 -6.74
N LEU A 228 1.70 -2.06 -7.29
CA LEU A 228 2.19 -2.12 -8.67
C LEU A 228 3.60 -2.73 -8.67
N PHE A 229 3.91 -3.56 -9.67
CA PHE A 229 5.23 -4.14 -9.88
C PHE A 229 5.43 -4.50 -11.36
N SER A 230 6.68 -4.58 -11.80
CA SER A 230 7.02 -5.05 -13.14
C SER A 230 7.50 -6.50 -13.10
N TRP A 231 7.18 -7.26 -14.15
CA TRP A 231 7.75 -8.59 -14.39
C TRP A 231 7.98 -8.75 -15.88
N HIS A 232 9.24 -8.90 -16.27
CA HIS A 232 9.67 -8.70 -17.66
C HIS A 232 9.20 -7.34 -18.20
N ASP A 233 8.53 -7.32 -19.35
CA ASP A 233 7.96 -6.15 -20.00
C ASP A 233 6.54 -5.79 -19.52
N LYS A 234 5.96 -6.63 -18.64
CA LYS A 234 4.58 -6.48 -18.17
C LYS A 234 4.50 -5.58 -16.95
N LEU A 235 3.47 -4.73 -16.94
CA LEU A 235 3.05 -3.98 -15.77
C LEU A 235 1.92 -4.73 -15.06
N LEU A 236 2.21 -5.22 -13.86
CA LEU A 236 1.29 -6.05 -13.09
C LEU A 236 0.91 -5.36 -11.78
N ALA A 237 -0.27 -5.69 -11.25
CA ALA A 237 -0.69 -5.22 -9.94
C ALA A 237 -1.49 -6.27 -9.18
N ILE A 238 -1.40 -6.25 -7.85
CA ILE A 238 -2.44 -6.86 -7.00
C ILE A 238 -3.39 -5.75 -6.58
N VAL A 239 -4.68 -5.94 -6.81
CA VAL A 239 -5.73 -4.96 -6.53
C VAL A 239 -6.98 -5.60 -5.97
N ARG A 240 -7.88 -4.77 -5.44
CA ARG A 240 -9.29 -5.11 -5.28
C ARG A 240 -10.05 -4.77 -6.55
N LEU A 241 -10.77 -5.73 -7.11
CA LEU A 241 -11.76 -5.49 -8.17
C LEU A 241 -13.17 -5.45 -7.58
N TYR A 242 -14.06 -4.69 -8.23
CA TYR A 242 -15.40 -4.35 -7.72
C TYR A 242 -16.55 -4.71 -8.67
N ASN A 243 -16.31 -5.46 -9.75
CA ASN A 243 -17.36 -5.90 -10.68
C ASN A 243 -18.25 -6.98 -10.03
N ASP A 244 -18.52 -8.13 -10.67
CA ASP A 244 -19.54 -9.10 -10.20
C ASP A 244 -19.42 -9.49 -8.72
N ASN A 245 -18.20 -9.54 -8.19
CA ASN A 245 -17.91 -9.71 -6.78
C ASN A 245 -16.66 -8.93 -6.36
N THR A 246 -16.63 -8.44 -5.11
CA THR A 246 -15.41 -7.83 -4.55
C THR A 246 -14.38 -8.92 -4.25
N ARG A 247 -13.19 -8.82 -4.85
CA ARG A 247 -12.12 -9.83 -4.73
C ARG A 247 -10.73 -9.23 -4.87
N THR A 248 -9.74 -9.93 -4.34
CA THR A 248 -8.31 -9.65 -4.57
C THR A 248 -7.85 -10.35 -5.84
N SER A 249 -7.22 -9.61 -6.74
CA SER A 249 -6.81 -10.14 -8.06
C SER A 249 -5.44 -9.65 -8.46
N LEU A 250 -4.70 -10.54 -9.14
CA LEU A 250 -3.56 -10.19 -9.98
C LEU A 250 -4.08 -9.75 -11.34
N ILE A 251 -3.68 -8.55 -11.74
CA ILE A 251 -4.06 -7.93 -13.02
C ILE A 251 -2.82 -7.55 -13.82
N GLU A 252 -2.97 -7.50 -15.14
CA GLU A 252 -2.05 -6.89 -16.09
C GLU A 252 -2.67 -5.60 -16.63
N ILE A 253 -1.85 -4.56 -16.75
CA ILE A 253 -2.26 -3.23 -17.22
C ILE A 253 -1.54 -2.93 -18.53
N ASP A 254 -2.31 -2.69 -19.59
CA ASP A 254 -1.78 -2.14 -20.83
C ASP A 254 -1.50 -0.64 -20.64
N LYS A 255 -0.21 -0.28 -20.73
CA LYS A 255 0.29 1.09 -20.51
C LYS A 255 -0.13 2.10 -21.57
N VAL A 256 -0.64 1.64 -22.71
CA VAL A 256 -1.06 2.49 -23.84
C VAL A 256 -2.57 2.65 -23.87
N THR A 257 -3.31 1.56 -23.70
CA THR A 257 -4.77 1.56 -23.85
C THR A 257 -5.52 1.73 -22.54
N GLY A 258 -4.86 1.47 -21.40
CA GLY A 258 -5.50 1.49 -20.07
C GLY A 258 -6.33 0.24 -19.79
N GLN A 259 -6.30 -0.75 -20.70
CA GLN A 259 -7.00 -2.02 -20.53
C GLN A 259 -6.43 -2.78 -19.33
N VAL A 260 -7.33 -3.15 -18.42
CA VAL A 260 -7.03 -4.04 -17.29
C VAL A 260 -7.49 -5.45 -17.63
N THR A 261 -6.57 -6.41 -17.53
CA THR A 261 -6.88 -7.84 -17.71
C THR A 261 -6.66 -8.58 -16.41
N GLU A 262 -7.68 -9.28 -15.90
CA GLU A 262 -7.52 -10.13 -14.72
C GLU A 262 -6.80 -11.43 -15.09
N CYS A 263 -5.61 -11.64 -14.51
CA CYS A 263 -4.80 -12.82 -14.78
C CYS A 263 -5.10 -13.96 -13.81
N LEU A 264 -5.38 -13.63 -12.54
CA LEU A 264 -5.59 -14.62 -11.48
C LEU A 264 -6.37 -14.03 -10.30
N THR A 265 -7.43 -14.69 -9.89
CA THR A 265 -8.20 -14.37 -8.68
C THR A 265 -7.61 -15.07 -7.45
N MET A 266 -7.43 -14.35 -6.35
CA MET A 266 -7.02 -14.92 -5.07
C MET A 266 -8.23 -15.48 -4.28
N PRO A 267 -8.06 -16.52 -3.44
CA PRO A 267 -9.08 -16.98 -2.51
C PRO A 267 -9.48 -15.87 -1.53
N SER A 268 -10.52 -15.12 -1.90
CA SER A 268 -10.85 -13.85 -1.27
C SER A 268 -12.29 -13.43 -1.53
N GLY A 269 -12.80 -12.53 -0.69
CA GLY A 269 -14.15 -11.99 -0.75
C GLY A 269 -14.43 -11.05 0.42
N GLY A 270 -15.56 -10.35 0.33
CA GLY A 270 -15.97 -9.33 1.31
C GLY A 270 -14.97 -8.16 1.36
N ASP A 271 -14.54 -7.79 2.56
CA ASP A 271 -13.48 -6.80 2.77
C ASP A 271 -12.11 -7.48 2.54
N THR A 272 -11.36 -7.07 1.50
CA THR A 272 -10.16 -7.81 1.04
C THR A 272 -9.13 -6.94 0.29
N SER A 273 -7.99 -7.52 -0.11
CA SER A 273 -6.90 -6.90 -0.88
C SER A 273 -5.84 -6.20 -0.03
N TYR A 274 -5.39 -5.01 -0.44
CA TYR A 274 -4.30 -4.24 0.16
C TYR A 274 -3.09 -5.14 0.37
N ALA A 275 -2.60 -5.69 -0.74
CA ALA A 275 -1.54 -6.66 -0.71
C ALA A 275 -0.17 -5.99 -0.58
N GLY A 276 0.74 -6.71 0.06
CA GLY A 276 2.17 -6.49 -0.11
C GLY A 276 2.77 -7.60 -0.97
N VAL A 277 3.81 -7.28 -1.75
CA VAL A 277 4.41 -8.22 -2.70
C VAL A 277 5.93 -8.27 -2.60
N VAL A 278 6.48 -9.46 -2.81
CA VAL A 278 7.90 -9.72 -3.00
C VAL A 278 8.04 -10.57 -4.25
N LEU A 279 8.69 -10.02 -5.27
CA LEU A 279 9.01 -10.73 -6.51
C LEU A 279 10.45 -11.23 -6.45
N GLU A 280 10.62 -12.56 -6.51
CA GLU A 280 11.93 -13.22 -6.59
C GLU A 280 11.90 -14.19 -7.78
N ASN A 281 12.61 -13.86 -8.86
CA ASN A 281 12.54 -14.55 -10.15
C ASN A 281 11.07 -14.60 -10.66
N ASP A 282 10.57 -15.77 -11.07
CA ASP A 282 9.19 -15.97 -11.51
C ASP A 282 8.23 -16.32 -10.37
N CYS A 283 8.61 -16.06 -9.12
CA CYS A 283 7.78 -16.33 -7.94
C CYS A 283 7.37 -15.04 -7.25
N LEU A 284 6.08 -14.74 -7.27
CA LEU A 284 5.48 -13.64 -6.52
C LEU A 284 4.97 -14.15 -5.17
N SER A 285 5.63 -13.76 -4.08
CA SER A 285 5.10 -13.93 -2.74
C SER A 285 4.24 -12.72 -2.38
N LEU A 286 3.09 -12.93 -1.75
CA LEU A 286 2.23 -11.83 -1.34
C LEU A 286 1.55 -12.09 0.00
N SER A 287 1.35 -11.02 0.76
CA SER A 287 0.37 -10.97 1.84
C SER A 287 -0.86 -10.19 1.37
N TYR A 288 -2.03 -10.55 1.87
CA TYR A 288 -3.28 -9.79 1.68
C TYR A 288 -4.25 -10.15 2.79
N TYR A 289 -5.29 -9.33 2.98
CA TYR A 289 -6.35 -9.67 3.92
C TYR A 289 -7.64 -10.06 3.20
N SER A 290 -8.50 -10.81 3.89
CA SER A 290 -9.84 -11.10 3.39
C SER A 290 -10.80 -11.52 4.50
N SER A 291 -12.08 -11.15 4.34
CA SER A 291 -13.17 -11.55 5.24
C SER A 291 -14.04 -12.71 4.75
N HIS A 292 -13.62 -13.45 3.72
CA HIS A 292 -14.43 -14.52 3.10
C HIS A 292 -14.74 -15.70 4.03
N GLU A 293 -14.00 -15.85 5.13
CA GLU A 293 -14.21 -16.90 6.14
C GLU A 293 -14.89 -16.36 7.41
N GLY A 294 -15.73 -15.34 7.27
CA GLY A 294 -16.59 -14.79 8.32
C GLY A 294 -16.06 -13.54 9.03
N HIS A 295 -14.73 -13.39 9.16
CA HIS A 295 -14.09 -12.15 9.66
C HIS A 295 -12.74 -11.92 8.97
N SER A 296 -12.21 -10.71 9.10
CA SER A 296 -11.01 -10.28 8.36
C SER A 296 -9.75 -10.95 8.89
N CYS A 297 -9.15 -11.82 8.07
CA CYS A 297 -7.93 -12.56 8.36
C CYS A 297 -6.79 -12.16 7.40
N ILE A 298 -5.55 -12.48 7.78
CA ILE A 298 -4.36 -12.26 6.94
C ILE A 298 -3.93 -13.56 6.29
N TYR A 299 -3.65 -13.51 4.99
CA TYR A 299 -3.22 -14.63 4.18
C TYR A 299 -1.86 -14.34 3.56
N PHE A 300 -1.07 -15.39 3.40
CA PHE A 300 0.15 -15.42 2.61
C PHE A 300 -0.03 -16.39 1.44
N ALA A 301 0.38 -15.97 0.26
CA ALA A 301 0.37 -16.80 -0.93
C ALA A 301 1.68 -16.71 -1.71
N LYS A 302 1.93 -17.72 -2.54
CA LYS A 302 2.95 -17.67 -3.59
C LYS A 302 2.31 -17.99 -4.93
N ILE A 303 2.68 -17.24 -5.95
CA ILE A 303 2.21 -17.38 -7.33
C ILE A 303 3.43 -17.65 -8.21
N SER A 304 3.34 -18.68 -9.05
CA SER A 304 4.25 -18.87 -10.18
C SER A 304 3.77 -17.99 -11.31
N LEU A 305 4.59 -17.06 -11.80
CA LEU A 305 4.22 -16.15 -12.89
C LEU A 305 4.36 -16.79 -14.27
N SER A 306 5.28 -17.75 -14.41
CA SER A 306 5.38 -18.65 -15.56
C SER A 306 4.16 -19.55 -15.79
#